data_AF-A0A1X7UYF8-F1
#
_entry.id   AF-A0A1X7UYF8-F1
#
_cell.length_a   1.000
_cell.length_b   1.000
_cell.length_c   1.000
_cell.angle_alpha   90.00
_cell.angle_beta   90.00
_cell.angle_gamma   90.00
#
_symmetry.space_group_name_H-M   'P 1'
#
loop_
_entity.id
_entity.type
_entity.pdbx_description
1 polymer ?
#
loop_
_entity_poly.entity_id
_entity_poly.type
_entity_poly.pdbx_seq_one_letter_code
_entity_poly.pdbx_strand_id
1 'polypeptide(L)'
;MLIVCCDINCKDERIHSKISFLKVFKLDSVSGVGLLKVIEGSLQSLGIQGIDDTNCYKLVEVARDGASANIASVSLKGIVKEKLPWIVWTWCIGHRIKLAIKDAFKGSAFDLIDEMLLGLYYLYEKSSKKCRELHDIFSDLKQCLQFQDGVKPIRASGLSWVSDKVAALKRLLSKYGAYTNHLAALYEDVSVKTVTV
;
A
#
# COMPACT_ATOMS: atom_id res chain seq x y z
N MET A 1 0.33 2.60 -13.12
CA MET A 1 1.38 3.01 -14.08
C MET A 1 1.21 4.50 -14.27
N LEU A 2 2.26 5.28 -14.02
CA LEU A 2 2.26 6.71 -14.33
C LEU A 2 3.03 6.89 -15.64
N ILE A 3 2.44 7.62 -16.59
CA ILE A 3 3.10 8.07 -17.80
C ILE A 3 3.22 9.58 -17.69
N VAL A 4 4.45 10.08 -17.69
CA VAL A 4 4.73 11.52 -17.72
C VAL A 4 5.16 11.87 -19.14
N CYS A 5 4.58 12.94 -19.68
CA CYS A 5 4.87 13.46 -21.01
C CYS A 5 5.05 14.98 -20.90
N CYS A 6 6.19 15.50 -21.36
CA CYS A 6 6.40 16.95 -21.47
C CYS A 6 5.85 17.45 -22.80
N ASP A 7 5.05 18.51 -22.74
CA ASP A 7 4.61 19.23 -23.93
C ASP A 7 5.65 20.30 -24.29
N ILE A 8 6.43 20.04 -25.34
CA ILE A 8 7.51 20.92 -25.81
C ILE A 8 6.95 22.13 -26.57
N ASN A 9 5.65 22.17 -26.90
CA ASN A 9 5.04 23.28 -27.63
C ASN A 9 4.63 24.47 -26.75
N CYS A 10 4.94 24.46 -25.45
CA CYS A 10 4.61 25.57 -24.57
C CYS A 10 5.55 26.75 -24.82
N LYS A 11 4.99 27.91 -25.20
CA LYS A 11 5.73 29.16 -25.46
C LYS A 11 5.99 29.99 -24.19
N ASP A 12 5.57 29.50 -23.03
CA ASP A 12 5.76 30.11 -21.72
C ASP A 12 6.95 29.42 -21.02
N GLU A 13 7.83 30.17 -20.36
CA GLU A 13 8.92 29.63 -19.52
C GLU A 13 8.41 28.85 -18.30
N ARG A 14 7.10 28.85 -18.03
CA ARG A 14 6.46 28.09 -16.95
C ARG A 14 6.28 26.62 -17.31
N ILE A 15 6.67 25.77 -16.38
CA ILE A 15 6.41 24.33 -16.45
C ILE A 15 4.94 24.09 -16.11
N HIS A 16 4.15 23.67 -17.09
CA HIS A 16 2.77 23.24 -16.89
C HIS A 16 2.71 21.72 -16.74
N SER A 17 2.41 21.23 -15.52
CA SER A 17 2.17 19.81 -15.30
C SER A 17 0.71 19.46 -15.61
N LYS A 18 0.48 18.52 -16.55
CA LYS A 18 -0.84 17.92 -16.78
C LYS A 18 -0.85 16.48 -16.30
N ILE A 19 -1.72 16.19 -15.33
CA ILE A 19 -1.95 14.82 -14.86
C ILE A 19 -3.28 14.34 -15.45
N SER A 20 -3.22 13.27 -16.23
CA SER A 20 -4.41 12.62 -16.79
C SER A 20 -4.44 11.18 -16.35
N PHE A 21 -5.59 10.73 -15.87
CA PHE A 21 -5.87 9.31 -15.74
C PHE A 21 -6.14 8.73 -17.13
N LEU A 22 -5.34 7.75 -17.55
CA LEU A 22 -5.47 7.13 -18.88
C LEU A 22 -6.57 6.08 -18.87
N LYS A 23 -6.28 4.92 -18.27
CA LYS A 23 -7.19 3.77 -18.22
C LYS A 23 -6.67 2.71 -17.24
N VAL A 24 -7.59 1.88 -16.73
CA VAL A 24 -7.25 0.58 -16.14
C VAL A 24 -7.39 -0.49 -17.20
N PHE A 25 -6.34 -1.27 -17.41
CA PHE A 25 -6.36 -2.42 -18.32
C PHE A 25 -6.49 -3.71 -17.52
N LYS A 26 -7.37 -4.61 -17.97
CA LYS A 26 -7.38 -5.99 -17.52
C LYS A 26 -6.17 -6.69 -18.14
N LEU A 27 -5.40 -7.37 -17.31
CA LEU A 27 -4.22 -8.12 -17.75
C LEU A 27 -4.63 -9.54 -18.14
N ASP A 28 -4.18 -9.97 -19.32
CA ASP A 28 -4.28 -11.38 -19.73
C ASP A 28 -3.22 -12.24 -19.03
N SER A 29 -2.05 -11.65 -18.73
CA SER A 29 -1.02 -12.27 -17.89
C SER A 29 -0.19 -11.22 -17.15
N VAL A 30 0.33 -11.60 -15.99
CA VAL A 30 1.27 -10.79 -15.19
C VAL A 30 2.74 -10.95 -15.63
N SER A 31 2.96 -11.48 -16.85
CA SER A 31 4.29 -11.60 -17.46
C SER A 31 4.78 -10.26 -18.02
N GLY A 32 6.08 -10.15 -18.27
CA GLY A 32 6.64 -8.97 -18.96
C GLY A 32 5.99 -8.71 -20.33
N VAL A 33 5.67 -9.76 -21.08
CA VAL A 33 4.98 -9.65 -22.39
C VAL A 33 3.55 -9.15 -22.22
N GLY A 34 2.80 -9.70 -21.26
CA GLY A 34 1.44 -9.25 -20.96
C GLY A 34 1.39 -7.78 -20.52
N LEU A 35 2.37 -7.36 -19.72
CA LEU A 35 2.48 -5.97 -19.27
C LEU A 35 2.93 -5.01 -20.38
N LEU A 36 3.76 -5.45 -21.34
CA LEU A 36 4.15 -4.63 -22.50
C LEU A 36 2.93 -4.30 -23.35
N LYS A 37 2.07 -5.27 -23.65
CA LYS A 37 0.84 -5.05 -24.43
C LYS A 37 -0.03 -3.95 -23.83
N VAL A 38 -0.09 -3.89 -22.49
CA VAL A 38 -0.79 -2.82 -21.77
C VAL A 38 -0.12 -1.45 -21.96
N ILE A 39 1.22 -1.39 -21.95
CA ILE A 39 1.95 -0.15 -22.24
C ILE A 39 1.66 0.32 -23.67
N GLU A 40 1.80 -0.57 -24.65
CA GLU A 40 1.55 -0.27 -26.07
C GLU A 40 0.12 0.21 -26.30
N GLY A 41 -0.88 -0.51 -25.75
CA GLY A 41 -2.28 -0.10 -25.83
C GLY A 41 -2.56 1.23 -25.14
N SER A 42 -1.86 1.56 -24.05
CA SER A 42 -1.96 2.86 -23.37
C SER A 42 -1.41 3.99 -24.25
N LEU A 43 -0.24 3.78 -24.86
CA LEU A 43 0.40 4.74 -25.76
C LEU A 43 -0.46 4.98 -27.00
N GLN A 44 -0.98 3.92 -27.62
CA GLN A 44 -1.90 4.03 -28.76
C GLN A 44 -3.16 4.83 -28.40
N SER A 45 -3.72 4.64 -27.20
CA SER A 45 -4.88 5.42 -26.74
C SER A 45 -4.60 6.92 -26.55
N LEU A 46 -3.33 7.28 -26.42
CA LEU A 46 -2.85 8.66 -26.38
C LEU A 46 -2.48 9.21 -27.76
N GLY A 47 -2.67 8.43 -28.83
CA GLY A 47 -2.17 8.77 -30.17
C GLY A 47 -0.65 8.68 -30.30
N ILE A 48 0.03 8.04 -29.36
CA ILE A 48 1.47 7.80 -29.40
C ILE A 48 1.70 6.45 -30.09
N GLN A 49 2.11 6.49 -31.36
CA GLN A 49 2.50 5.31 -32.13
C GLN A 49 4.04 5.24 -32.17
N GLY A 50 4.61 4.07 -31.94
CA GLY A 50 6.05 3.92 -31.67
C GLY A 50 6.94 3.85 -32.91
N ILE A 51 8.13 4.46 -32.74
CA ILE A 51 9.45 4.22 -33.35
C ILE A 51 9.87 5.09 -34.55
N ASP A 52 9.01 5.47 -35.48
CA ASP A 52 9.50 6.07 -36.75
C ASP A 52 9.21 7.56 -36.96
N ASP A 53 8.51 8.22 -36.03
CA ASP A 53 8.34 9.66 -36.12
C ASP A 53 9.57 10.34 -35.51
N THR A 54 10.47 10.80 -36.38
CA THR A 54 11.62 11.67 -36.08
C THR A 54 11.26 12.92 -35.25
N ASN A 55 9.96 13.18 -35.04
CA ASN A 55 9.40 14.25 -34.23
C ASN A 55 8.95 13.84 -32.82
N CYS A 56 8.98 12.55 -32.46
CA CYS A 56 8.44 12.07 -31.18
C CYS A 56 9.51 12.02 -30.08
N TYR A 57 10.24 13.11 -29.85
CA TYR A 57 11.12 13.29 -28.67
C TYR A 57 10.34 13.61 -27.39
N LYS A 58 9.11 13.11 -27.26
CA LYS A 58 8.36 13.25 -26.01
C LYS A 58 8.97 12.24 -25.05
N LEU A 59 9.76 12.73 -24.11
CA LEU A 59 10.28 11.94 -23.00
C LEU A 59 9.10 11.27 -22.29
N VAL A 60 8.87 9.99 -22.61
CA VAL A 60 7.86 9.17 -21.95
C VAL A 60 8.56 8.41 -20.84
N GLU A 61 8.24 8.77 -19.61
CA GLU A 61 8.71 8.06 -18.44
C GLU A 61 7.65 7.04 -17.98
N VAL A 62 8.09 5.80 -17.77
CA VAL A 62 7.27 4.76 -17.14
C VAL A 62 7.81 4.48 -15.74
N ALA A 63 7.01 4.83 -14.73
CA ALA A 63 7.31 4.53 -13.33
C ALA A 63 6.57 3.26 -12.85
N ARG A 64 7.33 2.29 -12.34
CA ARG A 64 6.82 1.01 -11.80
C ARG A 64 7.36 0.69 -10.42
N ASP A 65 6.67 -0.18 -9.68
CA ASP A 65 7.13 -0.65 -8.38
C ASP A 65 8.34 -1.60 -8.49
N GLY A 66 8.81 -2.05 -7.32
CA GLY A 66 9.97 -2.93 -7.18
C GLY A 66 9.76 -4.40 -7.57
N ALA A 67 8.59 -4.79 -8.09
CA ALA A 67 8.28 -6.20 -8.29
C ALA A 67 9.21 -6.84 -9.33
N SER A 68 9.55 -8.12 -9.12
CA SER A 68 10.44 -8.88 -10.01
C SER A 68 9.96 -8.89 -11.47
N ALA A 69 8.64 -8.98 -11.68
CA ALA A 69 8.00 -8.91 -13.00
C ALA A 69 8.19 -7.56 -13.72
N ASN A 70 8.53 -6.50 -12.99
CA ASN A 70 8.79 -5.16 -13.53
C ASN A 70 10.31 -4.89 -13.72
N ILE A 71 11.19 -5.43 -12.87
CA ILE A 71 12.60 -4.97 -12.78
C ILE A 71 13.67 -5.97 -13.26
N ALA A 72 13.43 -7.29 -13.19
CA ALA A 72 14.43 -8.30 -13.57
C ALA A 72 14.88 -8.22 -15.05
N SER A 73 16.01 -8.83 -15.43
CA SER A 73 16.56 -8.74 -16.79
C SER A 73 15.64 -9.30 -17.87
N VAL A 74 14.94 -10.40 -17.58
CA VAL A 74 13.92 -11.02 -18.47
C VAL A 74 12.51 -10.43 -18.25
N SER A 75 12.42 -9.34 -17.49
CA SER A 75 11.16 -8.71 -17.09
C SER A 75 10.73 -7.61 -18.06
N LEU A 76 9.60 -6.96 -17.75
CA LEU A 76 9.09 -5.81 -18.49
C LEU A 76 10.15 -4.74 -18.78
N LYS A 77 11.03 -4.40 -17.83
CA LYS A 77 12.10 -3.42 -18.04
C LYS A 77 13.04 -3.80 -19.19
N GLY A 78 13.44 -5.08 -19.25
CA GLY A 78 14.32 -5.57 -20.31
C GLY A 78 13.63 -5.46 -21.67
N ILE A 79 12.40 -5.95 -21.75
CA ILE A 79 11.59 -5.93 -22.97
C ILE A 79 11.33 -4.50 -23.45
N VAL A 80 11.00 -3.56 -22.55
CA VAL A 80 10.77 -2.15 -22.88
C VAL A 80 12.06 -1.49 -23.38
N LYS A 81 13.21 -1.75 -22.75
CA LYS A 81 14.48 -1.20 -23.22
C LYS A 81 14.86 -1.69 -24.62
N GLU A 82 14.53 -2.93 -24.96
CA GLU A 82 14.80 -3.51 -26.27
C GLU A 82 13.83 -2.98 -27.33
N LYS A 83 12.53 -3.01 -27.05
CA LYS A 83 11.47 -2.69 -28.04
C LYS A 83 11.11 -1.21 -28.12
N LEU A 84 11.28 -0.47 -27.04
CA LEU A 84 10.86 0.92 -26.89
C LEU A 84 11.99 1.74 -26.22
N PRO A 85 13.17 1.85 -26.85
CA PRO A 85 14.36 2.43 -26.22
C PRO A 85 14.21 3.92 -25.85
N TRP A 86 13.21 4.59 -26.43
CA TRP A 86 12.83 5.98 -26.14
C TRP A 86 12.03 6.14 -24.84
N ILE A 87 11.57 5.04 -24.22
CA ILE A 87 10.92 5.09 -22.90
C ILE A 87 11.97 5.10 -21.80
N VAL A 88 11.92 6.13 -20.96
CA VAL A 88 12.73 6.17 -19.73
C VAL A 88 12.06 5.32 -18.66
N TRP A 89 12.82 4.37 -18.14
CA TRP A 89 12.35 3.47 -17.10
C TRP A 89 12.79 3.96 -15.72
N THR A 90 11.82 4.27 -14.86
CA THR A 90 12.10 4.71 -13.49
C THR A 90 11.47 3.78 -12.46
N TRP A 91 12.22 3.57 -11.38
CA TRP A 91 11.68 2.89 -10.20
C TRP A 91 10.91 3.90 -9.35
N CYS A 92 9.64 3.59 -9.06
CA CYS A 92 8.75 4.40 -8.25
C CYS A 92 9.40 4.79 -6.91
N ILE A 93 9.72 6.09 -6.78
CA ILE A 93 10.35 6.68 -5.60
C ILE A 93 9.53 6.40 -4.34
N GLY A 94 8.20 6.56 -4.43
CA GLY A 94 7.30 6.26 -3.30
C GLY A 94 7.40 4.82 -2.81
N HIS A 95 7.53 3.85 -3.73
CA HIS A 95 7.75 2.46 -3.35
C HIS A 95 9.14 2.23 -2.74
N ARG A 96 10.19 2.90 -3.26
CA ARG A 96 11.55 2.81 -2.71
C ARG A 96 11.62 3.39 -1.29
N ILE A 97 11.01 4.54 -1.04
CA ILE A 97 10.92 5.13 0.30
C ILE A 97 10.19 4.17 1.25
N LYS A 98 9.04 3.61 0.81
CA LYS A 98 8.29 2.63 1.60
C LYS A 98 9.14 1.40 1.96
N LEU A 99 9.92 0.88 1.02
CA LEU A 99 10.82 -0.24 1.26
C LEU A 99 11.96 0.15 2.21
N ALA A 100 12.61 1.29 1.97
CA ALA A 100 13.69 1.78 2.82
C ALA A 100 13.26 1.97 4.28
N ILE A 101 12.07 2.54 4.50
CA ILE A 101 11.48 2.68 5.84
C ILE A 101 11.21 1.30 6.45
N LYS A 102 10.62 0.37 5.68
CA LYS A 102 10.36 -0.99 6.16
C LYS A 102 11.65 -1.71 6.55
N ASP A 103 12.69 -1.58 5.73
CA ASP A 103 13.99 -2.20 5.98
C ASP A 103 14.69 -1.57 7.19
N ALA A 104 14.57 -0.25 7.39
CA ALA A 104 15.10 0.44 8.55
C ALA A 104 14.44 0.00 9.87
N PHE A 105 13.17 -0.40 9.84
CA PHE A 105 12.46 -0.89 11.02
C PHE A 105 12.61 -2.39 11.28
N LYS A 106 13.11 -3.14 10.30
CA LYS A 106 13.32 -4.59 10.42
C LYS A 106 14.36 -4.88 11.52
N GLY A 107 14.07 -5.84 12.40
CA GLY A 107 14.94 -6.20 13.51
C GLY A 107 14.93 -5.20 14.67
N SER A 108 14.04 -4.21 14.64
CA SER A 108 13.83 -3.26 15.74
C SER A 108 12.59 -3.67 16.57
N ALA A 109 12.29 -2.89 17.61
CA ALA A 109 11.06 -3.07 18.40
C ALA A 109 9.77 -3.02 17.55
N PHE A 110 9.82 -2.49 16.33
CA PHE A 110 8.69 -2.50 15.40
C PHE A 110 8.25 -3.90 14.99
N ASP A 111 9.11 -4.91 15.03
CA ASP A 111 8.71 -6.29 14.75
C ASP A 111 7.69 -6.79 15.81
N LEU A 112 7.93 -6.49 17.09
CA LEU A 112 7.00 -6.81 18.18
C LEU A 112 5.71 -5.99 18.08
N ILE A 113 5.80 -4.71 17.70
CA ILE A 113 4.62 -3.87 17.47
C ILE A 113 3.77 -4.45 16.34
N ASP A 114 4.40 -4.93 15.27
CA ASP A 114 3.72 -5.55 14.13
C ASP A 114 2.99 -6.84 14.53
N GLU A 115 3.65 -7.70 15.29
CA GLU A 115 3.06 -8.91 15.85
C GLU A 115 1.90 -8.59 16.78
N MET A 116 2.06 -7.63 17.69
CA MET A 116 1.01 -7.20 18.61
C MET A 116 -0.21 -6.65 17.85
N LEU A 117 -0.02 -5.75 16.89
CA LEU A 117 -1.13 -5.19 16.10
C LEU A 117 -1.87 -6.27 15.30
N LEU A 118 -1.13 -7.23 14.73
CA LEU A 118 -1.71 -8.33 13.97
C LEU A 118 -2.46 -9.31 14.88
N GLY A 119 -1.89 -9.64 16.04
CA GLY A 119 -2.50 -10.49 17.04
C GLY A 119 -3.79 -9.87 17.58
N LEU A 120 -3.75 -8.58 17.93
CA LEU A 120 -4.92 -7.83 18.37
C LEU A 120 -6.00 -7.83 17.29
N TYR A 121 -5.65 -7.54 16.03
CA TYR A 121 -6.60 -7.61 14.92
C TYR A 121 -7.29 -8.98 14.84
N TYR A 122 -6.53 -10.08 14.83
CA TYR A 122 -7.11 -11.41 14.71
C TYR A 122 -7.91 -11.86 15.94
N LEU A 123 -7.55 -11.38 17.14
CA LEU A 123 -8.28 -11.68 18.38
C LEU A 123 -9.76 -11.27 18.27
N TYR A 124 -10.02 -10.08 17.71
CA TYR A 124 -11.37 -9.53 17.56
C TYR A 124 -11.99 -9.83 16.21
N GLU A 125 -11.20 -9.98 15.14
CA GLU A 125 -11.71 -10.36 13.82
C GLU A 125 -12.36 -11.75 13.86
N LYS A 126 -11.75 -12.70 14.57
CA LYS A 126 -12.19 -14.10 14.58
C LYS A 126 -13.23 -14.43 15.65
N SER A 127 -13.55 -13.49 16.56
CA SER A 127 -14.46 -13.77 17.68
C SER A 127 -15.49 -12.66 17.84
N SER A 128 -16.72 -12.95 17.39
CA SER A 128 -17.85 -12.05 17.56
C SER A 128 -18.18 -11.78 19.04
N LYS A 129 -17.97 -12.77 19.92
CA LYS A 129 -18.12 -12.62 21.38
C LYS A 129 -17.14 -11.57 21.92
N LYS A 130 -15.84 -11.74 21.70
CA LYS A 130 -14.80 -10.79 22.14
C LYS A 130 -15.02 -9.39 21.56
N CYS A 131 -15.52 -9.32 20.34
CA CYS A 131 -15.85 -8.04 19.71
C CYS A 131 -17.02 -7.34 20.42
N ARG A 132 -18.06 -8.07 20.84
CA ARG A 132 -19.17 -7.51 21.63
C ARG A 132 -18.70 -7.04 23.00
N GLU A 133 -17.96 -7.87 23.73
CA GLU A 133 -17.42 -7.54 25.06
C GLU A 133 -16.54 -6.27 25.01
N LEU A 134 -15.69 -6.14 23.98
CA LEU A 134 -14.92 -4.91 23.74
C LEU A 134 -15.82 -3.69 23.45
N HIS A 135 -16.90 -3.89 22.69
CA HIS A 135 -17.86 -2.82 22.39
C HIS A 135 -18.59 -2.34 23.64
N ASP A 136 -18.93 -3.25 24.56
CA ASP A 136 -19.59 -2.91 25.83
C ASP A 136 -18.66 -2.06 26.69
N ILE A 137 -17.41 -2.52 26.91
CA ILE A 137 -16.36 -1.76 27.63
C ILE A 137 -16.15 -0.37 27.01
N PHE A 138 -16.09 -0.30 25.68
CA PHE A 138 -15.92 0.96 24.98
C PHE A 138 -17.12 1.90 25.14
N SER A 139 -18.34 1.37 25.16
CA SER A 139 -19.56 2.15 25.35
C SER A 139 -19.61 2.76 26.74
N ASP A 140 -19.20 2.01 27.76
CA ASP A 140 -19.09 2.50 29.14
C ASP A 140 -18.04 3.62 29.24
N LEU A 141 -16.85 3.40 28.67
CA LEU A 141 -15.81 4.42 28.68
C LEU A 141 -16.21 5.68 27.91
N LYS A 142 -17.00 5.55 26.82
CA LYS A 142 -17.45 6.69 26.00
C LYS A 142 -18.40 7.62 26.75
N GLN A 143 -19.02 7.16 27.85
CA GLN A 143 -19.80 8.04 28.72
C GLN A 143 -18.91 9.05 29.47
N CYS A 144 -17.64 8.70 29.72
CA CYS A 144 -16.70 9.51 30.49
C CYS A 144 -15.62 10.17 29.64
N LEU A 145 -15.29 9.62 28.46
CA LEU A 145 -14.17 10.03 27.63
C LEU A 145 -14.59 10.24 26.18
N GLN A 146 -13.92 11.19 25.51
CA GLN A 146 -14.12 11.43 24.09
C GLN A 146 -13.29 10.45 23.25
N PHE A 147 -13.98 9.66 22.43
CA PHE A 147 -13.34 8.71 21.51
C PHE A 147 -13.67 9.02 20.06
N GLN A 148 -12.71 8.80 19.17
CA GLN A 148 -12.98 8.70 17.74
C GLN A 148 -13.74 7.41 17.41
N ASP A 149 -14.52 7.43 16.33
CA ASP A 149 -15.38 6.31 15.95
C ASP A 149 -14.63 5.02 15.63
N GLY A 150 -15.33 3.91 15.89
CA GLY A 150 -14.88 2.53 15.69
C GLY A 150 -13.96 2.03 16.81
N VAL A 151 -14.29 0.84 17.33
CA VAL A 151 -13.53 0.17 18.39
C VAL A 151 -12.74 -1.04 17.89
N LYS A 152 -13.15 -1.66 16.79
CA LYS A 152 -12.43 -2.83 16.24
C LYS A 152 -11.01 -2.40 15.80
N PRO A 153 -9.96 -3.20 16.11
CA PRO A 153 -8.64 -2.93 15.58
C PRO A 153 -8.64 -2.96 14.04
N ILE A 154 -7.75 -2.20 13.45
CA ILE A 154 -7.55 -2.14 12.00
C ILE A 154 -6.35 -3.01 11.65
N ARG A 155 -6.44 -3.75 10.54
CA ARG A 155 -5.33 -4.56 10.05
C ARG A 155 -4.15 -3.66 9.64
N ALA A 156 -3.00 -3.82 10.30
CA ALA A 156 -1.80 -3.03 10.06
C ALA A 156 -0.95 -3.47 8.84
N SER A 157 -1.53 -4.25 7.92
CA SER A 157 -0.80 -4.95 6.83
C SER A 157 -1.49 -4.90 5.46
N GLY A 158 -1.82 -3.70 4.96
CA GLY A 158 -2.43 -3.49 3.66
C GLY A 158 -1.48 -2.99 2.54
N LEU A 159 -2.09 -2.56 1.44
CA LEU A 159 -1.39 -2.06 0.24
C LEU A 159 -0.57 -0.79 0.52
N SER A 160 -0.93 -0.02 1.56
CA SER A 160 -0.24 1.20 1.98
C SER A 160 0.35 1.04 3.38
N TRP A 161 1.26 0.07 3.55
CA TRP A 161 1.96 -0.31 4.80
C TRP A 161 2.13 0.83 5.83
N VAL A 162 2.68 2.00 5.43
CA VAL A 162 2.88 3.13 6.37
C VAL A 162 1.54 3.68 6.86
N SER A 163 0.62 3.97 5.96
CA SER A 163 -0.69 4.54 6.28
C SER A 163 -1.52 3.56 7.12
N ASP A 164 -1.49 2.28 6.75
CA ASP A 164 -2.20 1.21 7.45
C ASP A 164 -1.68 1.04 8.88
N LYS A 165 -0.36 1.13 9.08
CA LYS A 165 0.26 1.12 10.42
C LYS A 165 -0.11 2.33 11.24
N VAL A 166 -0.01 3.53 10.67
CA VAL A 166 -0.37 4.77 11.37
C VAL A 166 -1.84 4.72 11.78
N ALA A 167 -2.73 4.24 10.92
CA ALA A 167 -4.15 4.07 11.25
C ALA A 167 -4.37 3.05 12.37
N ALA A 168 -3.71 1.88 12.31
CA ALA A 168 -3.80 0.85 13.34
C ALA A 168 -3.27 1.34 14.70
N LEU A 169 -2.13 2.03 14.71
CA LEU A 169 -1.54 2.63 15.93
C LEU A 169 -2.43 3.73 16.50
N LYS A 170 -2.96 4.64 15.66
CA LYS A 170 -3.91 5.67 16.11
C LYS A 170 -5.17 5.04 16.71
N ARG A 171 -5.68 3.96 16.11
CA ARG A 171 -6.83 3.21 16.63
C ARG A 171 -6.51 2.57 17.98
N LEU A 172 -5.34 1.93 18.11
CA LEU A 172 -4.86 1.35 19.37
C LEU A 172 -4.74 2.40 20.47
N LEU A 173 -3.98 3.46 20.22
CA LEU A 173 -3.70 4.51 21.21
C LEU A 173 -4.98 5.22 21.66
N SER A 174 -5.87 5.55 20.72
CA SER A 174 -7.12 6.22 21.07
C SER A 174 -8.09 5.36 21.87
N LYS A 175 -7.92 4.02 21.93
CA LYS A 175 -8.78 3.10 22.70
C LYS A 175 -7.96 2.21 23.64
N TYR A 176 -6.77 2.67 24.03
CA TYR A 176 -5.83 1.86 24.78
C TYR A 176 -6.47 1.25 26.03
N GLY A 177 -7.18 2.06 26.82
CA GLY A 177 -7.90 1.59 28.02
C GLY A 177 -8.95 0.51 27.75
N ALA A 178 -9.69 0.60 26.64
CA ALA A 178 -10.69 -0.41 26.29
C ALA A 178 -10.01 -1.75 25.96
N TYR A 179 -8.93 -1.72 25.18
CA TYR A 179 -8.18 -2.92 24.82
C TYR A 179 -7.51 -3.55 26.05
N THR A 180 -6.87 -2.76 26.91
CA THR A 180 -6.20 -3.29 28.11
C THR A 180 -7.18 -3.88 29.10
N ASN A 181 -8.33 -3.23 29.33
CA ASN A 181 -9.37 -3.75 30.23
C ASN A 181 -9.90 -5.11 29.74
N HIS A 182 -10.20 -5.21 28.44
CA HIS A 182 -10.70 -6.47 27.89
C HIS A 182 -9.62 -7.57 27.91
N LEU A 183 -8.37 -7.24 27.58
CA LEU A 183 -7.26 -8.20 27.64
C LEU A 183 -6.99 -8.69 29.07
N ALA A 184 -7.09 -7.80 30.07
CA ALA A 184 -6.97 -8.15 31.48
C ALA A 184 -8.10 -9.10 31.91
N ALA A 185 -9.35 -8.81 31.57
CA ALA A 185 -10.48 -9.69 31.86
C ALA A 185 -10.31 -11.08 31.22
N LEU A 186 -9.86 -11.13 29.96
CA LEU A 186 -9.56 -12.41 29.29
C LEU A 186 -8.43 -13.19 29.96
N TYR A 187 -7.44 -12.51 30.55
CA TYR A 187 -6.34 -13.15 31.26
C TYR A 187 -6.82 -13.75 32.59
N GLU A 188 -7.61 -13.00 33.35
CA GLU A 188 -8.20 -13.43 34.63
C GLU A 188 -9.13 -14.64 34.42
N ASP A 189 -9.95 -14.64 33.37
CA ASP A 189 -10.83 -15.77 32.99
C ASP A 189 -10.06 -17.07 32.70
N VAL A 190 -8.80 -16.98 32.22
CA VAL A 190 -7.95 -18.15 31.93
C VAL A 190 -7.31 -18.71 33.21
N SER A 191 -7.02 -17.85 34.20
CA SER A 191 -6.41 -18.25 35.49
C SER A 191 -7.33 -19.10 36.36
N VAL A 192 -8.64 -19.07 36.12
CA VAL A 192 -9.64 -19.92 36.81
C VAL A 192 -9.70 -21.33 36.20
N LYS A 193 -9.04 -21.57 35.05
CA LYS A 193 -9.01 -22.88 34.35
C LYS A 193 -7.73 -23.69 34.55
N THR A 194 -6.89 -23.37 35.55
CA THR A 194 -5.98 -24.38 36.11
C THR A 194 -6.76 -25.34 36.97
N VAL A 195 -7.45 -26.29 36.31
CA VAL A 195 -7.91 -27.52 36.96
C VAL A 195 -6.63 -28.28 37.35
N THR A 196 -6.50 -28.46 38.66
CA THR A 196 -5.54 -29.33 39.35
C THR A 196 -5.40 -30.67 38.65
N VAL A 197 -4.15 -31.14 38.61
CA VAL A 197 -3.63 -32.43 38.12
C VAL A 197 -4.62 -33.59 38.27
#